data_AF-A0A1F8U8J8-F1
#
_entry.id   AF-A0A1F8U8J8-F1
#
_cell.length_a   1.000
_cell.length_b   1.000
_cell.length_c   1.000
_cell.angle_alpha   90.00
_cell.angle_beta   90.00
_cell.angle_gamma   90.00
#
_symmetry.space_group_name_H-M   'P 1'
#
loop_
_entity.id
_entity.type
_entity.pdbx_description
1 polymer ?
#
loop_
_entity_poly.entity_id
_entity_poly.type
_entity_poly.pdbx_seq_one_letter_code
_entity_poly.pdbx_strand_id
1 'polypeptide(L)'
;MFTKNKKIWKFLLLFIAAAIIPVFMVSIRSNAAVTLQTGDYVKFGMYDGDPILWRVVNVDGNGPLILSDRILCLKAFDAAGSYYN
;
A
#
# COMPACT_ATOMS: atom_id res chain seq x y z
N MET A 1 27.78 -43.49 -13.54
CA MET A 1 29.03 -43.26 -12.78
C MET A 1 29.52 -41.84 -13.08
N PHE A 2 29.05 -40.84 -12.35
CA PHE A 2 29.43 -39.43 -12.57
C PHE A 2 30.55 -39.11 -11.58
N THR A 3 31.81 -39.28 -11.97
CA THR A 3 32.99 -38.86 -11.17
C THR A 3 33.12 -37.34 -11.24
N LYS A 4 32.14 -36.65 -10.67
CA LYS A 4 32.04 -35.19 -10.71
C LYS A 4 33.06 -34.62 -9.74
N ASN A 5 34.05 -33.90 -10.27
CA ASN A 5 35.07 -33.16 -9.53
C ASN A 5 34.45 -32.46 -8.30
N LYS A 6 34.68 -33.04 -7.11
CA LYS A 6 34.04 -32.60 -5.86
C LYS A 6 34.27 -31.11 -5.58
N LYS A 7 35.38 -30.55 -6.08
CA LYS A 7 35.70 -29.11 -6.02
C LYS A 7 34.74 -28.29 -6.88
N ILE A 8 34.56 -28.66 -8.15
CA ILE A 8 33.66 -27.96 -9.09
C ILE A 8 32.21 -28.03 -8.59
N TRP A 9 31.80 -29.16 -8.00
CA TRP A 9 30.45 -29.29 -7.46
C TRP A 9 30.21 -28.42 -6.22
N LYS A 10 31.22 -28.26 -5.35
CA LYS A 10 31.18 -27.32 -4.22
C LYS A 10 31.07 -25.87 -4.69
N PHE A 11 31.80 -25.48 -5.74
CA PHE A 11 31.69 -24.14 -6.32
C PHE A 11 30.32 -23.91 -6.96
N LEU A 12 29.76 -24.91 -7.65
CA LEU A 12 28.42 -24.81 -8.24
C LEU A 12 27.34 -24.64 -7.16
N LEU A 13 27.43 -25.40 -6.06
CA LEU A 13 26.51 -25.29 -4.92
C LEU A 13 26.62 -23.94 -4.22
N LEU A 14 27.83 -23.39 -4.07
CA LEU A 14 28.05 -22.07 -3.47
C LEU A 14 27.46 -20.95 -4.35
N PHE A 15 27.60 -21.06 -5.67
CA PHE A 15 27.07 -20.07 -6.61
C PHE A 15 25.53 -20.08 -6.65
N ILE A 16 24.93 -21.28 -6.60
CA ILE A 16 23.47 -21.44 -6.51
C ILE A 16 22.95 -20.88 -5.17
N ALA A 17 23.64 -21.15 -4.05
CA ALA A 17 23.27 -20.58 -2.76
C ALA A 17 23.35 -19.04 -2.77
N ALA A 18 24.43 -18.47 -3.32
CA ALA A 18 24.61 -17.02 -3.42
C ALA A 18 23.56 -16.33 -4.31
N ALA A 19 23.04 -17.03 -5.33
CA ALA A 19 21.98 -16.50 -6.19
C ALA A 19 20.57 -16.61 -5.57
N ILE A 20 20.30 -17.63 -4.75
CA ILE A 20 18.98 -17.86 -4.15
C ILE A 20 18.73 -16.97 -2.91
N ILE A 21 19.77 -16.69 -2.12
CA ILE A 21 19.67 -15.88 -0.88
C ILE A 21 19.11 -14.46 -1.12
N PRO A 22 19.57 -13.68 -2.12
CA PRO A 22 19.02 -12.34 -2.36
C PRO A 22 17.59 -12.36 -2.92
N VAL A 23 17.21 -13.39 -3.68
CA VAL A 23 15.84 -13.53 -4.21
C VAL A 23 14.83 -13.78 -3.08
N PHE A 24 15.23 -14.49 -2.03
CA PHE A 24 14.36 -14.75 -0.87
C PHE A 24 14.13 -13.49 -0.01
N MET A 25 15.10 -12.57 0.06
CA MET A 25 15.02 -11.32 0.83
C MET A 25 14.08 -10.27 0.19
N VAL A 26 13.93 -10.28 -1.13
CA VAL A 26 13.10 -9.30 -1.86
C VAL A 26 11.58 -9.54 -1.68
N SER A 27 11.17 -10.71 -1.16
CA SER A 27 9.76 -11.12 -1.11
C SER A 27 8.98 -10.77 0.16
N ILE A 28 9.53 -10.01 1.11
CA ILE A 28 8.79 -9.58 2.31
C ILE A 28 8.46 -8.09 2.22
N ARG A 29 7.69 -7.71 1.21
CA ARG A 29 6.84 -6.52 1.32
C ARG A 29 5.50 -6.99 1.84
N SER A 30 5.37 -7.10 3.16
CA SER A 30 4.04 -7.22 3.76
C SER A 30 3.29 -5.94 3.43
N ASN A 31 2.15 -6.05 2.75
CA ASN A 31 1.11 -5.04 2.84
C ASN A 31 0.67 -5.05 4.31
N ALA A 32 1.37 -4.27 5.15
CA ALA A 32 0.95 -4.06 6.52
C ALA A 32 -0.44 -3.42 6.42
N ALA A 33 -1.47 -4.21 6.69
CA ALA A 33 -2.83 -3.71 6.78
C ALA A 33 -2.82 -2.68 7.92
N VAL A 34 -2.92 -1.40 7.57
CA VAL A 34 -3.04 -0.33 8.56
C VAL A 34 -4.36 -0.55 9.26
N THR A 35 -4.30 -0.92 10.54
CA THR A 35 -5.49 -1.03 11.38
C THR A 35 -5.89 0.36 11.81
N LEU A 36 -6.91 0.91 11.16
CA LEU A 36 -7.48 2.20 11.48
C LEU A 36 -8.48 2.08 12.63
N GLN A 37 -8.47 3.07 13.51
CA GLN A 37 -9.41 3.21 14.62
C GLN A 37 -10.21 4.50 14.48
N THR A 38 -11.41 4.52 15.05
CA THR A 38 -12.20 5.75 15.17
C THR A 38 -11.39 6.85 15.86
N GLY A 39 -11.29 8.01 15.21
CA GLY A 39 -10.50 9.14 15.68
C GLY A 39 -9.14 9.29 14.98
N ASP A 40 -8.67 8.26 14.27
CA ASP A 40 -7.43 8.35 13.50
C ASP A 40 -7.54 9.36 12.36
N TYR A 41 -6.37 9.87 11.97
CA TYR A 41 -6.20 10.78 10.85
C TYR A 41 -5.35 10.14 9.75
N VAL A 42 -5.84 10.21 8.52
CA VAL A 42 -5.16 9.67 7.34
C VAL A 42 -5.06 10.77 6.28
N LYS A 43 -3.90 10.91 5.65
CA LYS A 43 -3.65 11.94 4.64
C LYS A 43 -3.46 11.31 3.28
N PHE A 44 -4.37 11.59 2.34
CA PHE A 44 -4.27 11.17 0.95
C PHE A 44 -5.21 11.97 0.04
N GLY A 45 -4.92 11.98 -1.26
CA GLY A 45 -5.65 12.81 -2.23
C GLY A 45 -5.31 14.30 -2.13
N MET A 46 -5.76 15.07 -3.11
CA MET A 46 -5.59 16.53 -3.15
C MET A 46 -6.89 17.18 -3.61
N TYR A 47 -7.17 18.36 -3.09
CA TYR A 47 -8.23 19.25 -3.56
C TYR A 47 -7.65 20.65 -3.68
N ASP A 48 -7.83 21.28 -4.85
CA ASP A 48 -7.27 22.61 -5.15
C ASP A 48 -5.76 22.73 -4.89
N GLY A 49 -5.01 21.66 -5.15
CA GLY A 49 -3.55 21.61 -4.91
C GLY A 49 -3.15 21.30 -3.46
N ASP A 50 -4.08 21.36 -2.51
CA ASP A 50 -3.82 21.06 -1.11
C ASP A 50 -4.14 19.60 -0.77
N PRO A 51 -3.32 18.93 0.06
CA PRO A 51 -3.58 17.56 0.45
C PRO A 51 -4.74 17.46 1.45
N ILE A 52 -5.62 16.47 1.24
CA ILE A 52 -6.79 16.27 2.09
C ILE A 52 -6.41 15.48 3.34
N LEU A 53 -6.87 15.98 4.49
CA LEU A 53 -6.84 15.27 5.75
C LEU A 53 -8.19 14.61 6.00
N TRP A 54 -8.18 13.30 6.24
CA TRP A 54 -9.36 12.48 6.50
C TRP A 54 -9.37 12.04 7.96
N ARG A 55 -10.52 12.07 8.59
CA ARG A 55 -10.75 11.57 9.94
C ARG A 55 -11.63 10.31 9.88
N VAL A 56 -11.21 9.26 10.57
CA VAL A 56 -12.00 8.04 10.74
C VAL A 56 -13.12 8.32 11.74
N VAL A 57 -14.38 8.24 11.29
CA VAL A 57 -15.56 8.53 12.12
C VAL A 57 -16.24 7.27 12.65
N ASN A 58 -16.05 6.14 11.96
CA ASN A 58 -16.52 4.84 12.40
C ASN A 58 -15.72 3.73 11.72
N VAL A 59 -15.65 2.56 12.35
CA VAL A 59 -15.11 1.34 11.76
C VAL A 59 -16.10 0.21 12.06
N ASP A 60 -16.65 -0.40 11.02
CA ASP A 60 -17.59 -1.53 11.16
C ASP A 60 -17.22 -2.67 10.20
N GLY A 61 -18.13 -3.65 10.04
CA GLY A 61 -17.92 -4.81 9.18
C GLY A 61 -17.72 -4.49 7.69
N ASN A 62 -18.08 -3.28 7.25
CA ASN A 62 -17.86 -2.78 5.88
C ASN A 62 -16.54 -2.01 5.73
N GLY A 63 -15.80 -1.81 6.82
CA GLY A 63 -14.54 -1.07 6.85
C GLY A 63 -14.66 0.33 7.47
N PRO A 64 -13.61 1.16 7.34
CA PRO A 64 -13.58 2.49 7.94
C PRO A 64 -14.44 3.47 7.14
N LEU A 65 -15.37 4.14 7.82
CA LEU A 65 -16.01 5.34 7.33
C LEU A 65 -15.10 6.54 7.67
N ILE A 66 -14.72 7.30 6.65
CA ILE A 66 -13.86 8.48 6.78
C ILE A 66 -14.57 9.71 6.23
N LEU A 67 -14.36 10.86 6.88
CA LEU A 67 -14.82 12.17 6.43
C LEU A 67 -13.63 13.12 6.32
N SER A 68 -13.70 14.09 5.41
CA SER A 68 -12.69 15.15 5.38
C SER A 68 -12.75 15.95 6.68
N ASP A 69 -11.59 16.27 7.25
CA ASP A 69 -11.49 17.05 8.49
C ASP A 69 -12.06 18.48 8.33
N ARG A 70 -12.09 18.95 7.08
CA ARG A 70 -12.55 20.29 6.70
C ARG A 70 -13.47 20.23 5.48
N ILE A 71 -14.24 21.29 5.29
CA ILE A 71 -15.03 21.50 4.07
C ILE A 71 -14.06 21.62 2.90
N LEU A 72 -14.21 20.75 1.90
CA LEU A 72 -13.38 20.79 0.69
C LEU A 72 -13.94 21.82 -0.32
N CYS A 73 -15.26 21.83 -0.51
CA CYS A 73 -15.90 22.70 -1.48
C CYS A 73 -17.28 23.15 -1.02
N LEU A 74 -17.70 24.31 -1.53
CA LEU A 74 -19.05 24.81 -1.39
C LEU A 74 -19.79 24.57 -2.70
N LYS A 75 -20.63 23.53 -2.74
CA LYS A 75 -21.57 23.32 -3.84
C LYS A 75 -22.99 23.46 -3.29
N ALA A 76 -23.77 24.37 -3.87
CA ALA A 76 -25.17 24.52 -3.49
C ALA A 76 -25.93 23.23 -3.79
N PHE A 77 -26.82 22.84 -2.86
CA PHE A 77 -27.56 21.57 -2.92
C PHE A 77 -28.48 21.49 -4.14
N ASP A 78 -29.03 22.63 -4.56
CA ASP A 78 -29.92 22.80 -5.71
C ASP A 78 -29.22 23.29 -6.97
N ALA A 79 -27.88 23.43 -6.95
CA ALA A 79 -27.15 23.84 -8.13
C ALA A 79 -27.37 22.84 -9.26
N ALA A 80 -27.81 23.33 -10.41
CA ALA A 80 -27.88 22.54 -11.64
C ALA A 80 -26.55 21.79 -11.84
N GLY A 81 -26.63 20.47 -12.02
CA GLY A 81 -25.46 19.68 -12.37
C GLY A 81 -24.98 20.10 -13.75
N SER A 82 -23.72 20.52 -13.87
CA SER A 82 -23.06 20.55 -15.17
C SER A 82 -22.80 19.10 -15.56
N TYR A 83 -23.72 18.50 -16.30
CA TYR A 83 -23.45 17.24 -16.98
C TYR A 83 -22.27 17.51 -17.92
N TYR A 84 -21.10 16.94 -17.61
CA TYR A 84 -19.94 17.03 -18.50
C TYR A 84 -20.24 16.15 -19.71
N ASN A 85 -20.37 16.76 -20.90
CA ASN A 85 -20.37 16.07 -22.20
C ASN A 85 -18.96 15.58 -22.53
#